data_AF-A0AAW6Q1G6-F1
#
_entry.id   AF-A0AAW6Q1G6-F1
#
_cell.length_a   1.000
_cell.length_b   1.000
_cell.length_c   1.000
_cell.angle_alpha   90.00
_cell.angle_beta   90.00
_cell.angle_gamma   90.00
#
_symmetry.space_group_name_H-M   'P 1'
#
loop_
_entity.id
_entity.type
_entity.pdbx_description
1 polymer ?
#
loop_
_entity_poly.entity_id
_entity_poly.type
_entity_poly.pdbx_seq_one_letter_code
_entity_poly.pdbx_strand_id
1 'polypeptide(L)'
;MEKVQELQRLVVELYDSFENDNRKGVEEIRQVLANVNEKYKTSSHPLAWTGRLVLYLQVNAVKKDLYLTPEQKDIIKELTRIGKRTNLNYVYLSPVDDAKQFV
;
A
#
# COMPACT_ATOMS: atom_id res chain seq x y z
N MET A 1 10.17 4.67 -15.58
CA MET A 1 9.72 6.04 -15.25
C MET A 1 8.19 6.08 -15.20
N GLU A 2 7.50 5.73 -16.28
CA GLU A 2 6.02 5.72 -16.37
C GLU A 2 5.31 4.88 -15.29
N LYS A 3 5.75 3.63 -15.07
CA LYS A 3 5.15 2.76 -14.03
C LYS A 3 5.29 3.27 -12.60
N VAL A 4 6.36 4.00 -12.29
CA VAL A 4 6.57 4.54 -10.92
C VAL A 4 5.65 5.73 -10.69
N GLN A 5 5.46 6.57 -11.70
CA GLN A 5 4.50 7.67 -11.66
C GLN A 5 3.07 7.16 -11.52
N GLU A 6 2.72 6.09 -12.23
CA GLU A 6 1.42 5.42 -12.09
C GLU A 6 1.21 4.88 -10.66
N LEU A 7 2.20 4.21 -10.08
CA LEU A 7 2.15 3.73 -8.70
C LEU A 7 1.99 4.87 -7.69
N GLN A 8 2.72 5.97 -7.86
CA GLN A 8 2.60 7.15 -7.01
C GLN A 8 1.20 7.74 -7.10
N ARG A 9 0.65 7.88 -8.32
CA ARG A 9 -0.71 8.37 -8.53
C ARG A 9 -1.73 7.50 -7.79
N LEU A 10 -1.68 6.18 -7.98
CA LEU A 10 -2.59 5.24 -7.34
C LEU A 10 -2.49 5.25 -5.80
N VAL A 11 -1.27 5.37 -5.25
CA VAL A 11 -1.08 5.44 -3.80
C VAL A 11 -1.62 6.75 -3.23
N VAL A 12 -1.47 7.87 -3.93
CA VAL A 12 -2.05 9.17 -3.54
C VAL A 12 -3.57 9.11 -3.61
N GLU A 13 -4.14 8.61 -4.71
CA GLU A 13 -5.60 8.42 -4.85
C GLU A 13 -6.16 7.54 -3.70
N LEU A 14 -5.46 6.46 -3.34
CA LEU A 14 -5.86 5.59 -2.23
C LEU A 14 -5.74 6.33 -0.88
N TYR A 15 -4.69 7.12 -0.66
CA TYR A 15 -4.51 7.92 0.54
C TYR A 15 -5.64 8.93 0.73
N ASP A 16 -6.00 9.65 -0.35
CA ASP A 16 -7.07 10.65 -0.35
C ASP A 16 -8.44 10.00 -0.17
N SER A 17 -8.64 8.75 -0.64
CA SER A 17 -9.90 8.02 -0.43
C SER A 17 -10.22 7.71 1.05
N PHE A 18 -9.23 7.81 1.93
CA PHE A 18 -9.40 7.67 3.38
C PHE A 18 -9.50 9.04 4.08
N GLU A 19 -9.54 10.15 3.34
CA GLU A 19 -9.73 11.47 3.91
C GLU A 19 -11.08 11.53 4.67
N ASN A 20 -11.05 12.07 5.89
CA ASN A 20 -12.20 12.16 6.81
C ASN A 20 -12.75 10.82 7.35
N ASP A 21 -12.10 9.68 7.05
CA ASP A 21 -12.49 8.39 7.61
C ASP A 21 -11.91 8.21 9.03
N ASN A 22 -12.79 8.34 10.03
CA ASN A 22 -12.43 8.28 11.45
C ASN A 22 -12.43 6.86 12.03
N ARG A 23 -12.57 5.81 11.20
CA ARG A 23 -12.54 4.42 11.69
C ARG A 23 -11.18 4.08 12.30
N LYS A 24 -11.19 3.26 13.35
CA LYS A 24 -9.96 2.81 14.02
C LYS A 24 -9.02 2.12 13.03
N GLY A 25 -7.75 2.55 13.02
CA GLY A 25 -6.71 1.97 12.17
C GLY A 25 -6.57 2.61 10.78
N VAL A 26 -7.46 3.52 10.39
CA VAL A 26 -7.32 4.30 9.14
C VAL A 26 -6.07 5.17 9.17
N GLU A 27 -5.80 5.84 10.29
CA GLU A 27 -4.62 6.70 10.41
C GLU A 27 -3.30 5.94 10.16
N GLU A 28 -3.20 4.72 10.67
CA GLU A 28 -2.04 3.86 10.43
C GLU A 28 -1.94 3.44 8.95
N ILE A 29 -3.07 3.18 8.29
CA ILE A 29 -3.11 2.90 6.85
C ILE A 29 -2.63 4.12 6.05
N ARG A 30 -3.12 5.32 6.38
CA ARG A 30 -2.71 6.58 5.74
C ARG A 30 -1.21 6.83 5.91
N GLN A 31 -0.67 6.59 7.10
CA GLN A 31 0.77 6.70 7.35
C GLN A 31 1.60 5.71 6.51
N VAL A 32 1.15 4.46 6.40
CA VAL A 32 1.81 3.46 5.54
C VAL A 32 1.80 3.87 4.08
N LEU A 33 0.67 4.39 3.57
CA LEU A 33 0.56 4.90 2.20
C LEU A 33 1.53 6.06 1.94
N ALA A 34 1.62 7.02 2.86
CA ALA A 34 2.57 8.12 2.78
C ALA A 34 4.03 7.62 2.76
N ASN A 35 4.38 6.69 3.65
CA ASN A 35 5.71 6.11 3.71
C ASN A 35 6.09 5.39 2.41
N VAL A 36 5.17 4.59 1.83
CA VAL A 36 5.40 3.91 0.56
C VAL A 36 5.62 4.90 -0.58
N ASN A 37 4.86 6.00 -0.60
CA ASN A 37 5.04 7.06 -1.60
C ASN A 37 6.45 7.68 -1.53
N GLU A 38 6.99 7.88 -0.32
CA GLU A 38 8.38 8.32 -0.13
C GLU A 38 9.41 7.27 -0.56
N LYS A 39 9.16 5.97 -0.28
CA LYS A 39 10.02 4.89 -0.78
C LYS A 39 10.03 4.80 -2.31
N TYR A 40 8.95 5.14 -3.00
CA TYR A 40 8.94 5.21 -4.47
C TYR A 40 9.88 6.28 -5.05
N LYS A 41 10.10 7.38 -4.32
CA LYS A 41 11.02 8.45 -4.74
C LYS A 41 12.49 8.09 -4.55
N THR A 42 12.77 7.21 -3.57
CA THR A 42 14.14 6.98 -3.06
C THR A 42 14.68 5.58 -3.34
N SER A 43 13.81 4.59 -3.58
CA SER A 43 14.20 3.19 -3.75
C SER A 43 14.43 2.80 -5.21
N SER A 44 15.45 1.97 -5.45
CA SER A 44 15.65 1.29 -6.73
C SER A 44 14.63 0.15 -6.99
N HIS A 45 13.78 -0.19 -6.01
CA HIS A 45 12.86 -1.34 -6.08
C HIS A 45 11.39 -0.96 -5.77
N PRO A 46 10.78 0.01 -6.47
CA PRO A 46 9.42 0.47 -6.19
C PRO A 46 8.37 -0.64 -6.24
N LEU A 47 8.48 -1.58 -7.18
CA LEU A 47 7.54 -2.70 -7.29
C LEU A 47 7.53 -3.58 -6.04
N ALA A 48 8.68 -3.75 -5.36
CA ALA A 48 8.77 -4.57 -4.16
C ALA A 48 8.02 -3.92 -2.99
N TRP A 49 8.13 -2.60 -2.86
CA TRP A 49 7.35 -1.82 -1.89
C TRP A 49 5.84 -1.87 -2.18
N THR A 50 5.44 -1.87 -3.45
CA THR A 50 4.03 -2.08 -3.84
C THR A 50 3.54 -3.46 -3.40
N GLY A 51 4.34 -4.52 -3.59
CA GLY A 51 4.00 -5.87 -3.14
C GLY A 51 3.78 -5.95 -1.63
N ARG A 52 4.66 -5.30 -0.84
CA ARG A 52 4.48 -5.16 0.63
C ARG A 52 3.17 -4.48 0.97
N LEU A 53 2.92 -3.33 0.34
CA LEU A 53 1.74 -2.51 0.60
C LEU A 53 0.45 -3.29 0.36
N VAL A 54 0.34 -3.96 -0.80
CA VAL A 54 -0.86 -4.73 -1.16
C VAL A 54 -1.15 -5.80 -0.12
N LEU A 55 -0.13 -6.56 0.30
CA LEU A 55 -0.32 -7.60 1.30
C LEU A 55 -0.71 -7.01 2.66
N TYR A 56 -0.03 -5.95 3.09
CA TYR A 56 -0.35 -5.23 4.32
C TYR A 56 -1.82 -4.77 4.33
N LEU A 57 -2.30 -4.17 3.24
CA LEU A 57 -3.67 -3.70 3.11
C LEU A 57 -4.68 -4.85 3.14
N GLN A 58 -4.43 -5.93 2.42
CA GLN A 58 -5.33 -7.09 2.39
C GLN A 58 -5.45 -7.76 3.76
N VAL A 59 -4.33 -7.94 4.46
CA VAL A 59 -4.34 -8.55 5.80
C VAL A 59 -5.01 -7.61 6.81
N ASN A 60 -4.70 -6.32 6.78
CA ASN A 60 -5.30 -5.36 7.71
C ASN A 60 -6.79 -5.12 7.44
N ALA A 61 -7.25 -5.20 6.19
CA ALA A 61 -8.67 -5.13 5.85
C ALA A 61 -9.48 -6.21 6.57
N VAL A 62 -8.94 -7.44 6.62
CA VAL A 62 -9.56 -8.57 7.34
C VAL A 62 -9.38 -8.43 8.86
N LYS A 63 -8.18 -8.14 9.34
CA LYS A 63 -7.89 -8.12 10.79
C LYS A 63 -8.58 -6.97 11.55
N LYS A 64 -8.84 -5.85 10.89
CA LYS A 64 -9.38 -4.63 11.51
C LYS A 64 -10.85 -4.38 11.16
N ASP A 65 -11.52 -5.33 10.49
CA ASP A 65 -12.86 -5.16 9.93
C ASP A 65 -12.98 -3.85 9.10
N LEU A 66 -11.91 -3.51 8.40
CA LEU A 66 -11.83 -2.25 7.64
C LEU A 66 -12.49 -2.46 6.29
N TYR A 67 -13.77 -2.09 6.21
CA TYR A 67 -14.54 -2.17 4.97
C TYR A 67 -13.99 -1.21 3.92
N LEU A 68 -13.38 -1.78 2.89
CA LEU A 68 -12.92 -1.06 1.71
C LEU A 68 -14.08 -0.78 0.74
N THR A 69 -14.17 0.45 0.25
CA THR A 69 -15.13 0.84 -0.78
C THR A 69 -14.81 0.15 -2.12
N PRO A 70 -15.74 0.11 -3.08
CA PRO A 70 -15.45 -0.38 -4.43
C PRO A 70 -14.23 0.30 -5.07
N GLU A 71 -14.13 1.63 -4.93
CA GLU A 71 -13.04 2.43 -5.48
C GLU A 71 -11.69 2.04 -4.87
N GLN A 72 -11.65 1.88 -3.53
CA GLN A 72 -10.45 1.44 -2.82
C GLN A 72 -10.01 0.04 -3.26
N LYS A 73 -10.97 -0.87 -3.46
CA LYS A 73 -10.70 -2.24 -3.94
C LYS A 73 -10.14 -2.24 -5.36
N ASP A 74 -10.65 -1.38 -6.23
CA ASP A 74 -10.17 -1.25 -7.61
C ASP A 74 -8.74 -0.70 -7.66
N ILE A 75 -8.43 0.31 -6.84
CA ILE A 75 -7.06 0.82 -6.72
C ILE A 75 -6.11 -0.27 -6.20
N ILE A 76 -6.50 -1.01 -5.15
CA ILE A 76 -5.69 -2.11 -4.61
C ILE A 76 -5.48 -3.23 -5.65
N LYS A 77 -6.50 -3.54 -6.45
CA LYS A 77 -6.40 -4.53 -7.53
C LYS A 77 -5.41 -4.07 -8.61
N GLU A 78 -5.38 -2.78 -8.91
CA GLU A 78 -4.44 -2.22 -9.88
C GLU A 78 -2.99 -2.20 -9.35
N LEU A 79 -2.80 -1.79 -8.09
CA LEU A 79 -1.52 -1.92 -7.40
C LEU A 79 -1.03 -3.38 -7.40
N THR A 80 -1.94 -4.33 -7.18
CA THR A 80 -1.64 -5.77 -7.25
C THR A 80 -1.18 -6.18 -8.65
N ARG A 81 -1.88 -5.73 -9.70
CA ARG A 81 -1.54 -6.04 -11.10
C ARG A 81 -0.14 -5.55 -11.45
N ILE A 82 0.22 -4.34 -11.02
CA ILE A 82 1.52 -3.73 -11.29
C ILE A 82 2.63 -4.40 -10.44
N GLY A 83 2.36 -4.69 -9.17
CA GLY A 83 3.31 -5.30 -8.22
C GLY A 83 3.56 -6.80 -8.40
N LYS A 84 2.72 -7.51 -9.17
CA LYS A 84 2.71 -8.99 -9.33
C LYS A 84 4.00 -9.61 -9.88
N ARG A 85 4.95 -8.81 -10.38
CA ARG A 85 6.22 -9.28 -10.95
C ARG A 85 7.40 -9.22 -9.97
N THR A 86 7.14 -9.06 -8.67
CA THR A 86 8.20 -8.97 -7.66
C THR A 86 8.50 -10.32 -7.04
N ASN A 87 9.79 -10.60 -6.87
CA ASN A 87 10.26 -11.78 -6.17
C ASN A 87 9.96 -11.59 -4.67
N LEU A 88 8.96 -12.31 -4.14
CA LEU A 88 8.47 -12.18 -2.74
C LEU A 88 9.56 -12.44 -1.68
N ASN A 89 10.65 -13.12 -2.07
CA ASN A 89 11.79 -13.42 -1.21
C ASN A 89 12.58 -12.18 -0.74
N TYR A 90 12.36 -11.00 -1.32
CA TYR A 90 13.15 -9.78 -1.06
C TYR A 90 12.56 -8.83 0.02
N VAL A 91 11.45 -9.22 0.65
CA VAL A 91 10.38 -8.22 0.84
C VAL A 91 9.84 -8.08 2.28
N TYR A 92 10.28 -8.85 3.29
CA TYR A 92 9.73 -8.70 4.64
C TYR A 92 10.79 -8.35 5.68
N LEU A 93 10.60 -7.23 6.37
CA LEU A 93 11.45 -6.74 7.46
C LEU A 93 10.80 -6.90 8.84
N SER A 94 9.52 -7.26 8.87
CA SER A 94 8.68 -7.51 10.06
C SER A 94 7.45 -8.34 9.64
N PRO A 95 6.53 -8.73 10.54
CA PRO A 95 5.30 -9.43 10.18
C PRO A 95 4.49 -8.71 9.09
N VAL A 96 3.79 -9.46 8.23
CA VAL A 96 3.09 -8.98 7.01
C VAL A 96 2.02 -7.92 7.25
N ASP A 97 1.54 -7.83 8.47
CA ASP A 97 0.49 -6.94 8.94
C ASP A 97 1.01 -5.77 9.79
N ASP A 98 2.32 -5.69 10.03
CA ASP A 98 2.94 -4.67 10.87
C ASP A 98 3.41 -3.47 10.03
N ALA A 99 2.98 -2.26 10.41
CA ALA A 99 3.38 -1.02 9.77
C ALA A 99 4.90 -0.77 9.82
N LYS A 100 5.62 -1.44 10.73
CA LYS A 100 7.09 -1.39 10.83
C LYS A 100 7.81 -1.85 9.57
N GLN A 101 7.12 -2.49 8.62
CA GLN A 101 7.70 -2.79 7.32
C GLN A 101 8.08 -1.54 6.51
N PHE A 102 7.52 -0.38 6.85
CA PHE A 102 7.53 0.83 6.01
C PHE A 102 8.26 2.03 6.61
N VAL A 103 8.83 1.91 7.82
CA VAL A 103 9.70 2.93 8.45
C VAL A 103 11.10 2.87 7.87
#